data_AF-A0A1F8S7X6-F1
#
_entry.id   AF-A0A1F8S7X6-F1
#
_cell.length_a   1.000
_cell.length_b   1.000
_cell.length_c   1.000
_cell.angle_alpha   90.00
_cell.angle_beta   90.00
_cell.angle_gamma   90.00
#
_symmetry.space_group_name_H-M   'P 1'
#
loop_
_entity.id
_entity.type
_entity.pdbx_description
1 polymer ?
#
loop_
_entity_poly.entity_id
_entity_poly.type
_entity_poly.pdbx_seq_one_letter_code
_entity_poly.pdbx_strand_id
1 'polypeptide(L)'
;MSNRRRPLLGIALVVAACLPAGPATGAPSLHASGTSGASGTTVRVAVAADLRFAMDELVAAWATARPATTVTPVYGSSGTFFAQLSQDAPFDVFFSADADYPHELELAGLAEPGATRLYAIGQIVVWVRSTSTLDVAARGLAALADPSVETIAIANPEHAPYGRSAMAALDAAGILEAVEPKLVLGENVSQAAQFVESGGADAGIIALSLALAPTMREAGRHAVVPIDTYPRLEQGAVVLRAAADPAAAGAFLDFVLGAEGRAVLDRYGFLLPDA
;
A
#
# COMPACT_ATOMS: atom_id res chain seq x y z
N MET A 1 -35.96 -34.07 22.96
CA MET A 1 -35.80 -33.21 24.14
C MET A 1 -36.41 -31.85 23.85
N SER A 2 -37.44 -31.50 24.64
CA SER A 2 -38.02 -30.17 24.93
C SER A 2 -38.02 -29.09 23.83
N ASN A 3 -39.21 -28.95 23.21
CA ASN A 3 -39.64 -27.82 22.40
C ASN A 3 -40.02 -26.65 23.33
N ARG A 4 -39.21 -25.58 23.42
CA ARG A 4 -39.52 -24.39 24.24
C ARG A 4 -39.86 -23.18 23.35
N ARG A 5 -41.14 -22.82 23.44
CA ARG A 5 -41.77 -21.58 22.95
C ARG A 5 -41.08 -20.35 23.57
N ARG A 6 -40.83 -19.31 22.75
CA ARG A 6 -40.49 -17.94 23.21
C ARG A 6 -41.71 -17.04 23.01
N PRO A 7 -42.14 -16.25 24.02
CA PRO A 7 -43.24 -15.31 23.87
C PRO A 7 -42.78 -13.95 23.32
N LEU A 8 -43.71 -13.31 22.60
CA LEU A 8 -43.66 -11.95 22.08
C LEU A 8 -43.66 -10.93 23.22
N LEU A 9 -42.80 -9.91 23.14
CA LEU A 9 -42.85 -8.72 23.99
C LEU A 9 -43.25 -7.52 23.12
N GLY A 10 -44.46 -7.02 23.35
CA GLY A 10 -44.98 -5.79 22.74
C GLY A 10 -44.33 -4.57 23.35
N ILE A 11 -43.94 -3.61 22.50
CA ILE A 11 -43.46 -2.30 22.93
C ILE A 11 -44.61 -1.31 22.77
N ALA A 12 -44.93 -0.67 23.88
CA ALA A 12 -46.01 0.29 24.05
C ALA A 12 -45.70 1.63 23.38
N LEU A 13 -46.72 2.14 22.70
CA LEU A 13 -46.84 3.48 22.16
C LEU A 13 -47.00 4.50 23.30
N VAL A 14 -46.08 5.45 23.44
CA VAL A 14 -46.27 6.61 24.32
C VAL A 14 -46.49 7.84 23.44
N VAL A 15 -47.75 8.29 23.42
CA VAL A 15 -48.17 9.58 22.88
C VAL A 15 -47.95 10.61 23.98
N ALA A 16 -47.01 11.55 23.77
CA ALA A 16 -46.81 12.69 24.65
C ALA A 16 -47.46 13.93 24.04
N ALA A 17 -48.32 14.56 24.83
CA ALA A 17 -49.25 15.61 24.46
C ALA A 17 -48.59 16.99 24.31
N CYS A 18 -49.14 17.76 23.38
CA CYS A 18 -48.91 19.18 23.11
C CYS A 18 -49.51 20.06 24.23
N LEU A 19 -48.88 21.19 24.58
CA LEU A 19 -49.45 22.41 25.23
C LEU A 19 -48.35 23.52 25.31
N PRO A 20 -48.68 24.82 25.53
CA PRO A 20 -48.49 25.86 24.52
C PRO A 20 -47.41 26.93 24.83
N ALA A 21 -47.19 27.76 23.81
CA ALA A 21 -46.23 28.86 23.70
C ALA A 21 -46.35 29.97 24.77
N GLY A 22 -45.19 30.49 25.19
CA GLY A 22 -45.00 31.74 25.92
C GLY A 22 -44.10 32.71 25.13
N PRO A 23 -44.17 34.03 25.41
CA PRO A 23 -43.77 35.08 24.47
C PRO A 23 -42.27 35.37 24.44
N ALA A 24 -41.85 35.85 23.27
CA ALA A 24 -40.49 36.25 22.92
C ALA A 24 -40.00 37.47 23.71
N THR A 25 -38.81 37.34 24.30
CA THR A 25 -38.00 38.46 24.78
C THR A 25 -36.62 38.37 24.11
N GLY A 26 -36.24 39.47 23.46
CA GLY A 26 -35.11 39.54 22.53
C GLY A 26 -33.75 39.24 23.17
N ALA A 27 -32.99 38.39 22.50
CA ALA A 27 -31.57 38.20 22.71
C ALA A 27 -30.79 38.99 21.65
N PRO A 28 -29.65 39.60 22.00
CA PRO A 28 -28.83 40.38 21.06
C PRO A 28 -28.19 39.45 20.02
N SER A 29 -28.27 39.86 18.75
CA SER A 29 -27.63 39.19 17.61
C SER A 29 -26.11 39.22 17.76
N LEU A 30 -25.53 38.17 18.33
CA LEU A 30 -24.12 37.85 18.19
C LEU A 30 -23.88 37.48 16.73
N HIS A 31 -23.33 38.43 15.97
CA HIS A 31 -22.69 38.13 14.70
C HIS A 31 -21.51 37.21 15.01
N ALA A 32 -21.73 35.90 14.88
CA ALA A 32 -20.64 34.95 14.75
C ALA A 32 -19.91 35.29 13.45
N SER A 33 -18.84 36.07 13.57
CA SER A 33 -17.80 36.15 12.55
C SER A 33 -17.30 34.72 12.36
N GLY A 34 -17.85 34.03 11.37
CA GLY A 34 -17.35 32.75 10.91
C GLY A 34 -15.95 32.97 10.38
N THR A 35 -14.94 32.78 11.23
CA THR A 35 -13.63 32.41 10.76
C THR A 35 -13.82 31.07 10.05
N SER A 36 -13.97 31.14 8.73
CA SER A 36 -13.77 29.99 7.86
C SER A 36 -12.33 29.55 8.09
N GLY A 37 -12.12 28.66 9.07
CA GLY A 37 -10.91 27.87 9.12
C GLY A 37 -10.82 27.19 7.77
N ALA A 38 -9.73 27.43 7.05
CA ALA A 38 -9.46 26.71 5.83
C ALA A 38 -9.60 25.21 6.15
N SER A 39 -10.67 24.58 5.65
CA SER A 39 -10.74 23.12 5.61
C SER A 39 -9.59 22.70 4.71
N GLY A 40 -8.51 22.18 5.31
CA GLY A 40 -7.36 21.73 4.54
C GLY A 40 -7.80 20.67 3.55
N THR A 41 -7.39 20.82 2.29
CA THR A 41 -7.63 19.80 1.26
C THR A 41 -6.93 18.51 1.68
N THR A 42 -7.64 17.38 1.64
CA THR A 42 -7.06 16.06 1.91
C THR A 42 -7.02 15.24 0.62
N VAL A 43 -5.85 14.69 0.30
CA VAL A 43 -5.64 13.75 -0.80
C VAL A 43 -5.42 12.36 -0.21
N ARG A 44 -6.36 11.44 -0.46
CA ARG A 44 -6.32 10.04 -0.03
C ARG A 44 -5.64 9.22 -1.10
N VAL A 45 -4.60 8.49 -0.71
CA VAL A 45 -3.75 7.79 -1.66
C VAL A 45 -3.78 6.30 -1.34
N ALA A 46 -4.18 5.48 -2.30
CA ALA A 46 -4.01 4.03 -2.24
C ALA A 46 -2.60 3.69 -2.73
N VAL A 47 -1.79 3.04 -1.91
CA VAL A 47 -0.35 2.87 -2.15
C VAL A 47 0.08 1.42 -2.01
N ALA A 48 0.68 0.88 -3.06
CA ALA A 48 1.32 -0.43 -3.01
C ALA A 48 2.32 -0.52 -1.85
N ALA A 49 2.27 -1.63 -1.11
CA ALA A 49 2.96 -1.75 0.17
C ALA A 49 4.50 -1.67 0.07
N ASP A 50 5.09 -2.00 -1.08
CA ASP A 50 6.53 -1.85 -1.32
C ASP A 50 6.99 -0.37 -1.26
N LEU A 51 6.11 0.57 -1.58
CA LEU A 51 6.42 2.00 -1.59
C LEU A 51 6.35 2.63 -0.18
N ARG A 52 5.94 1.88 0.85
CA ARG A 52 5.56 2.42 2.17
C ARG A 52 6.56 3.44 2.74
N PHE A 53 7.81 3.07 2.93
CA PHE A 53 8.78 3.94 3.58
C PHE A 53 9.17 5.14 2.71
N ALA A 54 9.27 4.95 1.39
CA ALA A 54 9.50 6.05 0.46
C ALA A 54 8.31 7.02 0.44
N MET A 55 7.08 6.50 0.45
CA MET A 55 5.86 7.31 0.51
C MET A 55 5.76 8.10 1.83
N ASP A 56 6.10 7.49 2.97
CA ASP A 56 6.13 8.19 4.25
C ASP A 56 7.10 9.39 4.20
N GLU A 57 8.28 9.23 3.59
CA GLU A 57 9.24 10.32 3.39
C GLU A 57 8.72 11.38 2.39
N LEU A 58 8.12 10.95 1.28
CA LEU A 58 7.50 11.84 0.28
C LEU A 58 6.38 12.68 0.89
N VAL A 59 5.54 12.09 1.74
CA VAL A 59 4.45 12.78 2.43
C VAL A 59 5.00 13.82 3.42
N ALA A 60 6.07 13.49 4.15
CA ALA A 60 6.73 14.42 5.05
C ALA A 60 7.36 15.62 4.31
N ALA A 61 8.04 15.35 3.18
CA ALA A 61 8.59 16.38 2.30
C ALA A 61 7.48 17.27 1.71
N TRP A 62 6.40 16.65 1.21
CA TRP A 62 5.22 17.35 0.71
C TRP A 62 4.61 18.27 1.76
N ALA A 63 4.41 17.79 2.99
CA ALA A 63 3.81 18.58 4.07
C ALA A 63 4.62 19.84 4.40
N THR A 64 5.94 19.78 4.25
CA THR A 64 6.83 20.93 4.42
C THR A 64 6.68 21.93 3.26
N ALA A 65 6.59 21.44 2.03
CA ALA A 65 6.48 22.27 0.83
C ALA A 65 5.07 22.87 0.61
N ARG A 66 4.02 22.13 1.01
CA ARG A 66 2.61 22.45 0.75
C ARG A 66 1.73 22.15 1.98
N PRO A 67 1.86 22.94 3.07
CA PRO A 67 1.18 22.68 4.33
C PRO A 67 -0.35 22.83 4.29
N ALA A 68 -0.90 23.41 3.22
CA ALA A 68 -2.35 23.57 3.04
C ALA A 68 -3.06 22.30 2.55
N THR A 69 -2.31 21.30 2.08
CA THR A 69 -2.85 20.04 1.54
C THR A 69 -2.28 18.86 2.29
N THR A 70 -3.13 18.14 3.01
CA THR A 70 -2.77 16.91 3.71
C THR A 70 -2.83 15.72 2.75
N VAL A 71 -1.81 14.87 2.79
CA VAL A 71 -1.81 13.60 2.04
C VAL A 71 -1.94 12.46 3.03
N THR A 72 -2.91 11.57 2.82
CA THR A 72 -3.21 10.44 3.69
C THR A 72 -3.03 9.14 2.91
N PRO A 73 -1.85 8.49 3.02
CA PRO A 73 -1.60 7.22 2.35
C PRO A 73 -2.27 6.06 3.11
N VAL A 74 -2.77 5.08 2.35
CA VAL A 74 -3.21 3.77 2.83
C VAL A 74 -2.43 2.71 2.08
N TYR A 75 -1.84 1.77 2.83
CA TYR A 75 -0.93 0.77 2.28
C TYR A 75 -1.59 -0.60 2.16
N GLY A 76 -1.29 -1.31 1.07
CA GLY A 76 -1.92 -2.59 0.75
C GLY A 76 -1.36 -3.23 -0.51
N SER A 77 -1.92 -4.36 -0.92
CA SER A 77 -1.55 -5.00 -2.19
C SER A 77 -2.19 -4.25 -3.37
N SER A 78 -1.47 -4.15 -4.49
CA SER A 78 -2.00 -3.49 -5.69
C SER A 78 -3.28 -4.13 -6.23
N GLY A 79 -3.36 -5.47 -6.25
CA GLY A 79 -4.58 -6.17 -6.68
C GLY A 79 -5.76 -5.95 -5.74
N THR A 80 -5.51 -5.90 -4.43
CA THR A 80 -6.56 -5.59 -3.43
C THR A 80 -7.09 -4.17 -3.64
N PHE A 81 -6.21 -3.18 -3.86
CA PHE A 81 -6.66 -1.82 -4.17
C PHE A 81 -7.36 -1.72 -5.51
N PHE A 82 -6.85 -2.37 -6.56
CA PHE A 82 -7.52 -2.41 -7.85
C PHE A 82 -8.97 -2.92 -7.73
N ALA A 83 -9.18 -4.01 -6.99
CA ALA A 83 -10.51 -4.56 -6.74
C ALA A 83 -11.42 -3.57 -5.98
N GLN A 84 -10.88 -2.87 -4.98
CA GLN A 84 -11.60 -1.84 -4.23
C GLN A 84 -11.95 -0.63 -5.10
N LEU A 85 -11.00 -0.15 -5.90
CA LEU A 85 -11.17 1.00 -6.81
C LEU A 85 -12.18 0.69 -7.91
N SER A 86 -12.22 -0.55 -8.39
CA SER A 86 -13.24 -1.05 -9.31
C SER A 86 -14.65 -1.08 -8.69
N GLN A 87 -14.75 -0.91 -7.36
CA GLN A 87 -15.99 -0.80 -6.59
C GLN A 87 -16.16 0.61 -5.99
N ASP A 88 -15.61 1.63 -6.65
CA ASP A 88 -15.72 3.05 -6.27
C ASP A 88 -15.17 3.38 -4.87
N ALA A 89 -14.14 2.64 -4.41
CA ALA A 89 -13.45 3.00 -3.18
C ALA A 89 -12.92 4.44 -3.27
N PRO A 90 -13.14 5.27 -2.24
CA PRO A 90 -13.01 6.72 -2.37
C PRO A 90 -11.56 7.15 -2.14
N PHE A 91 -10.69 6.85 -3.09
CA PHE A 91 -9.31 7.34 -3.17
C PHE A 91 -9.17 8.37 -4.28
N ASP A 92 -8.17 9.23 -4.16
CA ASP A 92 -7.93 10.32 -5.10
C ASP A 92 -6.75 9.99 -6.03
N VAL A 93 -5.74 9.27 -5.54
CA VAL A 93 -4.59 8.78 -6.33
C VAL A 93 -4.31 7.32 -6.00
N PHE A 94 -3.95 6.53 -7.01
CA PHE A 94 -3.51 5.15 -6.85
C PHE A 94 -2.07 5.00 -7.32
N PHE A 95 -1.20 4.45 -6.45
CA PHE A 95 0.17 4.04 -6.77
C PHE A 95 0.25 2.52 -6.71
N SER A 96 0.53 1.90 -7.86
CA SER A 96 0.53 0.46 -8.06
C SER A 96 1.92 -0.08 -8.31
N ALA A 97 2.25 -1.24 -7.73
CA ALA A 97 3.47 -2.00 -8.03
C ALA A 97 3.42 -2.76 -9.36
N ASP A 98 2.33 -2.61 -10.11
CA ASP A 98 2.08 -3.20 -11.42
C ASP A 98 1.29 -2.19 -12.26
N ALA A 99 1.88 -1.73 -13.36
CA ALA A 99 1.33 -0.69 -14.22
C ALA A 99 0.05 -1.11 -14.95
N ASP A 100 -0.21 -2.42 -15.08
CA ASP A 100 -1.42 -2.92 -15.73
C ASP A 100 -2.68 -2.51 -14.94
N TYR A 101 -2.63 -2.48 -13.60
CA TYR A 101 -3.80 -2.08 -12.81
C TYR A 101 -4.24 -0.62 -13.06
N PRO A 102 -3.38 0.41 -13.03
CA PRO A 102 -3.74 1.76 -13.49
C PRO A 102 -4.27 1.81 -14.92
N HIS A 103 -3.67 1.08 -15.86
CA HIS A 103 -4.15 1.02 -17.25
C HIS A 103 -5.55 0.40 -17.34
N GLU A 104 -5.83 -0.66 -16.60
CA GLU A 104 -7.16 -1.26 -16.52
C GLU A 104 -8.20 -0.29 -15.93
N LEU A 105 -7.83 0.53 -14.94
CA LEU A 105 -8.72 1.57 -14.41
C LEU A 105 -9.02 2.66 -15.46
N GLU A 106 -8.10 2.99 -16.35
CA GLU A 106 -8.39 3.88 -17.49
C GLU A 106 -9.39 3.24 -18.45
N LEU A 107 -9.19 1.97 -18.80
CA LEU A 107 -10.07 1.23 -19.70
C LEU A 107 -11.48 1.06 -19.11
N ALA A 108 -11.58 0.92 -17.79
CA ALA A 108 -12.85 0.90 -17.06
C ALA A 108 -13.50 2.29 -16.92
N GLY A 109 -12.83 3.35 -17.37
CA GLY A 109 -13.31 4.72 -17.26
C GLY A 109 -13.25 5.28 -15.83
N LEU A 110 -12.46 4.68 -14.94
CA LEU A 110 -12.24 5.12 -13.55
C LEU A 110 -11.06 6.10 -13.43
N ALA A 111 -10.29 6.27 -14.51
CA ALA A 111 -9.28 7.29 -14.70
C ALA A 111 -9.42 7.97 -16.07
N GLU A 112 -8.69 9.06 -16.30
CA GLU A 112 -8.60 9.67 -17.63
C GLU A 112 -7.77 8.80 -18.59
N PRO A 113 -8.19 8.60 -19.85
CA PRO A 113 -7.39 7.84 -20.82
C PRO A 113 -5.99 8.45 -21.00
N GLY A 114 -4.95 7.61 -20.92
CA GLY A 114 -3.55 8.02 -21.03
C GLY A 114 -3.01 8.74 -19.79
N ALA A 115 -3.71 8.67 -18.64
CA ALA A 115 -3.29 9.35 -17.41
C ALA A 115 -2.28 8.58 -16.57
N THR A 116 -2.08 7.29 -16.83
CA THR A 116 -1.12 6.44 -16.11
C THR A 116 0.28 6.96 -16.34
N ARG A 117 0.99 7.16 -15.24
CA ARG A 117 2.38 7.60 -15.22
C ARG A 117 3.21 6.50 -14.58
N LEU A 118 4.20 5.99 -15.32
CA LEU A 118 5.22 5.13 -14.72
C LEU A 118 6.07 5.98 -13.77
N TYR A 119 6.27 5.49 -12.54
CA TYR A 119 7.05 6.20 -11.53
C TYR A 119 8.31 5.44 -11.10
N ALA A 120 8.31 4.12 -11.21
CA ALA A 120 9.41 3.27 -10.76
C ALA A 120 9.41 1.90 -11.46
N ILE A 121 10.52 1.18 -11.34
CA ILE A 121 10.59 -0.27 -11.49
C ILE A 121 11.06 -0.85 -10.15
N GLY A 122 10.26 -1.76 -9.61
CA GLY A 122 10.56 -2.46 -8.37
C GLY A 122 11.62 -3.54 -8.53
N GLN A 123 12.27 -3.89 -7.41
CA GLN A 123 13.24 -5.00 -7.34
C GLN A 123 12.92 -5.88 -6.14
N ILE A 124 13.14 -7.19 -6.28
CA ILE A 124 12.99 -8.15 -5.18
C ILE A 124 14.36 -8.55 -4.62
N VAL A 125 14.37 -8.87 -3.32
CA VAL A 125 15.55 -9.37 -2.61
C VAL A 125 15.19 -10.63 -1.83
N VAL A 126 16.19 -11.49 -1.61
CA VAL A 126 16.14 -12.44 -0.51
C VAL A 126 16.62 -11.72 0.75
N TRP A 127 15.81 -11.70 1.81
CA TRP A 127 16.13 -11.05 3.07
C TRP A 127 16.09 -12.05 4.23
N VAL A 128 17.03 -11.90 5.17
CA VAL A 128 17.11 -12.67 6.41
C VAL A 128 17.50 -11.74 7.57
N ARG A 129 17.11 -12.11 8.78
CA ARG A 129 17.57 -11.41 10.00
C ARG A 129 19.10 -11.49 10.13
N SER A 130 19.68 -10.50 10.80
CA SER A 130 21.13 -10.41 11.02
C SER A 130 21.68 -11.60 11.80
N THR A 131 20.85 -12.20 12.66
CA THR A 131 21.14 -13.41 13.45
C THR A 131 21.08 -14.71 12.66
N SER A 132 20.57 -14.70 11.43
CA SER A 132 20.50 -15.90 10.58
C SER A 132 21.90 -16.35 10.16
N THR A 133 22.14 -17.66 10.16
CA THR A 133 23.37 -18.29 9.66
C THR A 133 23.37 -18.49 8.15
N LEU A 134 22.25 -18.20 7.46
CA LEU A 134 22.14 -18.37 6.01
C LEU A 134 23.05 -17.38 5.28
N ASP A 135 23.84 -17.90 4.34
CA ASP A 135 24.69 -17.09 3.49
C ASP A 135 23.93 -16.62 2.23
N VAL A 136 22.98 -15.72 2.44
CA VAL A 136 22.21 -15.12 1.34
C VAL A 136 23.08 -14.29 0.40
N ALA A 137 24.18 -13.71 0.89
CA ALA A 137 25.05 -12.85 0.09
C ALA A 137 25.77 -13.63 -1.01
N ALA A 138 26.26 -14.84 -0.69
CA ALA A 138 26.90 -15.70 -1.68
C ALA A 138 25.90 -16.53 -2.49
N ARG A 139 24.82 -17.01 -1.86
CA ARG A 139 23.91 -18.00 -2.48
C ARG A 139 22.63 -17.41 -3.07
N GLY A 140 22.24 -16.20 -2.73
CA GLY A 140 21.00 -15.57 -3.20
C GLY A 140 19.76 -16.46 -2.96
N LEU A 141 18.95 -16.65 -4.00
CA LEU A 141 17.78 -17.54 -3.96
C LEU A 141 18.12 -18.98 -3.57
N ALA A 142 19.29 -19.49 -3.99
CA ALA A 142 19.68 -20.86 -3.68
C ALA A 142 19.92 -21.09 -2.17
N ALA A 143 20.01 -20.03 -1.35
CA ALA A 143 20.03 -20.15 0.10
C ALA A 143 18.69 -20.66 0.67
N LEU A 144 17.58 -20.41 -0.02
CA LEU A 144 16.24 -20.76 0.45
C LEU A 144 15.96 -22.28 0.41
N ALA A 145 16.68 -23.00 -0.44
CA ALA A 145 16.62 -24.46 -0.52
C ALA A 145 17.45 -25.16 0.58
N ASP A 146 18.14 -24.41 1.44
CA ASP A 146 18.90 -25.00 2.54
C ASP A 146 17.98 -25.82 3.48
N PRO A 147 18.39 -27.03 3.91
CA PRO A 147 17.60 -27.83 4.84
C PRO A 147 17.28 -27.14 6.17
N SER A 148 18.07 -26.15 6.60
CA SER A 148 17.79 -25.40 7.83
C SER A 148 16.68 -24.35 7.68
N VAL A 149 16.21 -24.09 6.46
CA VAL A 149 15.10 -23.17 6.20
C VAL A 149 13.80 -23.96 6.32
N GLU A 150 12.96 -23.60 7.28
CA GLU A 150 11.65 -24.21 7.49
C GLU A 150 10.51 -23.35 6.94
N THR A 151 10.69 -22.02 6.97
CA THR A 151 9.65 -21.05 6.61
C THR A 151 10.20 -19.91 5.75
N ILE A 152 9.52 -19.63 4.64
CA ILE A 152 9.89 -18.57 3.69
C ILE A 152 8.70 -17.65 3.47
N ALA A 153 8.81 -16.39 3.86
CA ALA A 153 7.75 -15.42 3.65
C ALA A 153 7.79 -14.83 2.23
N ILE A 154 6.64 -14.85 1.56
CA ILE A 154 6.41 -14.09 0.31
C ILE A 154 5.07 -13.36 0.40
N ALA A 155 4.86 -12.34 -0.43
CA ALA A 155 3.53 -11.76 -0.59
C ALA A 155 2.61 -12.75 -1.32
N ASN A 156 1.30 -12.73 -1.07
CA ASN A 156 0.34 -13.61 -1.73
C ASN A 156 0.31 -13.30 -3.25
N PRO A 157 0.73 -14.24 -4.12
CA PRO A 157 0.81 -14.03 -5.57
C PRO A 157 -0.56 -13.81 -6.23
N GLU A 158 -1.67 -14.17 -5.57
CA GLU A 158 -3.02 -13.97 -6.12
C GLU A 158 -3.35 -12.50 -6.36
N HIS A 159 -2.78 -11.58 -5.57
CA HIS A 159 -3.10 -10.15 -5.66
C HIS A 159 -1.88 -9.22 -5.53
N ALA A 160 -0.75 -9.71 -5.00
CA ALA A 160 0.45 -8.91 -4.85
C ALA A 160 1.46 -9.14 -6.00
N PRO A 161 1.84 -8.09 -6.76
CA PRO A 161 2.85 -8.20 -7.83
C PRO A 161 4.19 -8.77 -7.38
N TYR A 162 4.65 -8.40 -6.19
CA TYR A 162 5.86 -8.93 -5.57
C TYR A 162 5.78 -10.42 -5.24
N GLY A 163 4.58 -10.93 -4.94
CA GLY A 163 4.34 -12.36 -4.73
C GLY A 163 4.48 -13.13 -6.04
N ARG A 164 3.88 -12.63 -7.12
CA ARG A 164 4.03 -13.21 -8.47
C ARG A 164 5.50 -13.23 -8.91
N SER A 165 6.22 -12.14 -8.68
CA SER A 165 7.64 -12.03 -9.02
C SER A 165 8.50 -12.98 -8.18
N ALA A 166 8.19 -13.17 -6.90
CA ALA A 166 8.86 -14.14 -6.05
C ALA A 166 8.67 -15.58 -6.57
N MET A 167 7.43 -15.95 -6.93
CA MET A 167 7.15 -17.28 -7.51
C MET A 167 7.90 -17.49 -8.82
N ALA A 168 7.89 -16.49 -9.72
CA ALA A 168 8.61 -16.56 -10.98
C ALA A 168 10.13 -16.67 -10.79
N ALA A 169 10.70 -15.94 -9.83
CA ALA A 169 12.12 -16.00 -9.53
C ALA A 169 12.53 -17.35 -8.94
N LEU A 170 11.69 -17.95 -8.08
CA LEU A 170 11.91 -19.29 -7.52
C LEU A 170 11.86 -20.38 -8.61
N ASP A 171 10.93 -20.25 -9.56
CA ASP A 171 10.80 -21.14 -10.71
C ASP A 171 12.02 -21.02 -11.64
N ALA A 172 12.41 -19.79 -11.99
CA ALA A 172 13.59 -19.52 -12.79
C ALA A 172 14.89 -20.03 -12.14
N ALA A 173 14.97 -20.01 -10.81
CA ALA A 173 16.08 -20.58 -10.05
C ALA A 173 16.04 -22.12 -9.93
N GLY A 174 14.97 -22.77 -10.39
CA GLY A 174 14.80 -24.23 -10.35
C GLY A 174 14.63 -24.80 -8.95
N ILE A 175 14.21 -23.99 -7.97
CA ILE A 175 14.05 -24.41 -6.57
C ILE A 175 12.60 -24.36 -6.08
N LEU A 176 11.65 -23.92 -6.92
CA LEU A 176 10.26 -23.73 -6.53
C LEU A 176 9.66 -24.98 -5.86
N GLU A 177 9.77 -26.15 -6.48
CA GLU A 177 9.23 -27.41 -5.92
C GLU A 177 9.79 -27.74 -4.52
N ALA A 178 11.05 -27.39 -4.25
CA ALA A 178 11.71 -27.66 -2.98
C ALA A 178 11.30 -26.67 -1.88
N VAL A 179 10.90 -25.45 -2.24
CA VAL A 179 10.57 -24.38 -1.28
C VAL A 179 9.09 -24.11 -1.15
N GLU A 180 8.27 -24.49 -2.13
CA GLU A 180 6.82 -24.25 -2.15
C GLU A 180 6.12 -24.74 -0.87
N PRO A 181 6.42 -25.94 -0.32
CA PRO A 181 5.82 -26.41 0.92
C PRO A 181 6.19 -25.57 2.16
N LYS A 182 7.23 -24.73 2.06
CA LYS A 182 7.76 -23.88 3.14
C LYS A 182 7.20 -22.45 3.09
N LEU A 183 6.42 -22.12 2.06
CA LEU A 183 5.96 -20.76 1.83
C LEU A 183 4.91 -20.35 2.86
N VAL A 184 5.10 -19.16 3.44
CA VAL A 184 4.12 -18.47 4.27
C VAL A 184 3.72 -17.19 3.55
N LEU A 185 2.42 -17.04 3.29
CA LEU A 185 1.90 -15.92 2.49
C LEU A 185 1.51 -14.75 3.40
N GLY A 186 2.13 -13.60 3.18
CA GLY A 186 1.63 -12.32 3.67
C GLY A 186 0.65 -11.70 2.68
N GLU A 187 -0.35 -10.98 3.14
CA GLU A 187 -1.32 -10.21 2.35
C GLU A 187 -0.62 -9.26 1.35
N ASN A 188 0.53 -8.73 1.71
CA ASN A 188 1.34 -7.91 0.82
C ASN A 188 2.81 -8.01 1.21
N VAL A 189 3.68 -7.39 0.41
CA VAL A 189 5.12 -7.49 0.60
C VAL A 189 5.62 -6.85 1.89
N SER A 190 4.94 -5.84 2.43
CA SER A 190 5.26 -5.33 3.78
C SER A 190 4.93 -6.35 4.86
N GLN A 191 3.81 -7.06 4.75
CA GLN A 191 3.49 -8.11 5.73
C GLN A 191 4.45 -9.30 5.63
N ALA A 192 4.84 -9.70 4.42
CA ALA A 192 5.88 -10.71 4.24
C ALA A 192 7.21 -10.27 4.90
N ALA A 193 7.62 -9.01 4.71
CA ALA A 193 8.80 -8.46 5.38
C ALA A 193 8.68 -8.50 6.92
N GLN A 194 7.51 -8.16 7.46
CA GLN A 194 7.25 -8.22 8.91
C GLN A 194 7.35 -9.65 9.47
N PHE A 195 6.92 -10.67 8.71
CA PHE A 195 7.08 -12.07 9.13
C PHE A 195 8.54 -12.43 9.30
N VAL A 196 9.42 -12.03 8.37
CA VAL A 196 10.86 -12.31 8.51
C VAL A 196 11.49 -11.47 9.62
N GLU A 197 11.17 -10.17 9.69
CA GLU A 197 11.70 -9.24 10.69
C GLU A 197 11.41 -9.71 12.12
N SER A 198 10.15 -10.09 12.38
CA SER A 198 9.72 -10.60 13.69
C SER A 198 10.19 -12.02 13.99
N GLY A 199 10.68 -12.75 12.99
CA GLY A 199 11.09 -14.14 13.13
C GLY A 199 10.00 -15.18 12.99
N GLY A 200 8.81 -14.78 12.52
CA GLY A 200 7.78 -15.71 12.09
C GLY A 200 8.13 -16.46 10.80
N ALA A 201 9.14 -16.00 10.06
CA ALA A 201 9.76 -16.71 8.95
C ALA A 201 11.31 -16.67 9.03
N ASP A 202 11.97 -17.71 8.54
CA ASP A 202 13.45 -17.81 8.54
C ASP A 202 14.10 -16.89 7.51
N ALA A 203 13.45 -16.77 6.36
CA ALA A 203 13.84 -15.94 5.23
C ALA A 203 12.59 -15.40 4.52
N GLY A 204 12.76 -14.45 3.61
CA GLY A 204 11.68 -14.05 2.72
C GLY A 204 12.16 -13.42 1.44
N ILE A 205 11.28 -13.43 0.43
CA ILE A 205 11.46 -12.68 -0.81
C ILE A 205 10.60 -11.42 -0.69
N ILE A 206 11.25 -10.27 -0.56
CA ILE A 206 10.61 -8.99 -0.26
C ILE A 206 11.06 -7.90 -1.23
N ALA A 207 10.47 -6.71 -1.14
CA ALA A 207 10.88 -5.56 -1.94
C ALA A 207 12.22 -4.98 -1.44
N LEU A 208 13.12 -4.63 -2.36
CA LEU A 208 14.38 -3.94 -2.04
C LEU A 208 14.12 -2.64 -1.27
N SER A 209 13.08 -1.90 -1.62
CA SER A 209 12.66 -0.68 -0.94
C SER A 209 12.36 -0.87 0.53
N LEU A 210 11.78 -2.01 0.91
CA LEU A 210 11.57 -2.34 2.32
C LEU A 210 12.88 -2.76 2.97
N ALA A 211 13.71 -3.55 2.29
CA ALA A 211 15.00 -4.01 2.81
C ALA A 211 16.00 -2.88 3.08
N LEU A 212 15.96 -1.79 2.29
CA LEU A 212 16.82 -0.62 2.44
C LEU A 212 16.32 0.38 3.50
N ALA A 213 15.07 0.26 3.94
CA ALA A 213 14.53 1.11 4.99
C ALA A 213 15.36 0.96 6.28
N PRO A 214 15.59 2.04 7.06
CA PRO A 214 16.52 2.03 8.18
C PRO A 214 16.33 0.87 9.16
N THR A 215 15.09 0.59 9.55
CA THR A 215 14.75 -0.49 10.49
C THR A 215 15.14 -1.87 9.96
N MET A 216 14.79 -2.16 8.70
CA MET A 216 15.08 -3.45 8.05
C MET A 216 16.56 -3.62 7.73
N ARG A 217 17.23 -2.54 7.31
CA ARG A 217 18.66 -2.53 6.99
C ARG A 217 19.52 -2.81 8.22
N GLU A 218 19.10 -2.34 9.39
CA GLU A 218 19.79 -2.57 10.66
C GLU A 218 19.48 -3.96 11.24
N ALA A 219 18.28 -4.46 11.01
CA ALA A 219 17.83 -5.76 11.54
C ALA A 219 18.27 -6.97 10.69
N GLY A 220 18.76 -6.77 9.46
CA GLY A 220 18.99 -7.90 8.56
C GLY A 220 20.02 -7.71 7.47
N ARG A 221 20.08 -8.73 6.62
CA ARG A 221 20.97 -8.84 5.46
C ARG A 221 20.12 -9.25 4.27
N HIS A 222 20.53 -8.83 3.08
CA HIS A 222 19.80 -9.17 1.86
C HIS A 222 20.74 -9.47 0.69
N ALA A 223 20.19 -10.13 -0.32
CA ALA A 223 20.79 -10.29 -1.63
C ALA A 223 19.76 -9.91 -2.70
N VAL A 224 20.16 -9.03 -3.60
CA VAL A 224 19.31 -8.62 -4.74
C VAL A 224 19.17 -9.80 -5.70
N VAL A 225 17.92 -10.08 -6.08
CA VAL A 225 17.65 -11.07 -7.11
C VAL A 225 17.81 -10.38 -8.48
N PRO A 226 18.63 -10.94 -9.41
CA PRO A 226 18.85 -10.34 -10.72
C PRO A 226 17.54 -10.03 -11.46
N ILE A 227 17.37 -8.81 -11.93
CA ILE A 227 16.10 -8.28 -12.44
C ILE A 227 15.59 -8.97 -13.72
N ASP A 228 16.47 -9.69 -14.42
CA ASP A 228 16.17 -10.48 -15.62
C ASP A 228 15.65 -11.89 -15.34
N THR A 229 15.53 -12.28 -14.05
CA THR A 229 15.08 -13.61 -13.63
C THR A 229 13.60 -13.69 -13.26
N TYR A 230 12.86 -12.57 -13.33
CA TYR A 230 11.43 -12.49 -13.04
C TYR A 230 10.78 -11.39 -13.90
N PRO A 231 9.44 -11.40 -14.06
CA PRO A 231 8.74 -10.33 -14.77
C PRO A 231 9.05 -8.96 -14.19
N ARG A 232 9.32 -7.99 -15.06
CA ARG A 232 9.69 -6.63 -14.65
C ARG A 232 8.56 -6.00 -13.85
N LEU A 233 8.86 -5.51 -12.66
CA LEU A 233 7.92 -4.83 -11.77
C LEU A 233 7.75 -3.35 -12.16
N GLU A 234 7.23 -3.08 -13.35
CA GLU A 234 6.91 -1.71 -13.76
C GLU A 234 5.77 -1.15 -12.90
N GLN A 235 6.01 0.00 -12.28
CA GLN A 235 5.09 0.59 -11.31
C GLN A 235 4.44 1.85 -11.87
N GLY A 236 3.11 1.89 -11.82
CA GLY A 236 2.28 2.93 -12.39
C GLY A 236 1.48 3.67 -11.33
N ALA A 237 1.22 4.95 -11.57
CA ALA A 237 0.34 5.75 -10.74
C ALA A 237 -0.66 6.52 -11.60
N VAL A 238 -1.85 6.75 -11.04
CA VAL A 238 -2.93 7.46 -11.74
C VAL A 238 -3.81 8.26 -10.77
N VAL A 239 -4.26 9.43 -11.23
CA VAL A 239 -5.30 10.21 -10.54
C VAL A 239 -6.67 9.63 -10.92
N LEU A 240 -7.48 9.32 -9.92
CA LEU A 240 -8.77 8.69 -10.11
C LEU A 240 -9.84 9.73 -10.45
N ARG A 241 -10.85 9.35 -11.25
CA ARG A 241 -11.99 10.24 -11.55
C ARG A 241 -12.79 10.62 -10.30
N ALA A 242 -12.82 9.73 -9.31
CA ALA A 242 -13.49 9.96 -8.04
C ALA A 242 -12.72 10.90 -7.10
N ALA A 243 -11.57 11.44 -7.52
CA ALA A 243 -10.77 12.35 -6.71
C ALA A 243 -11.59 13.55 -6.24
N ALA A 244 -11.62 13.78 -4.94
CA ALA A 244 -12.35 14.90 -4.33
C ALA A 244 -11.78 16.26 -4.75
N ASP A 245 -10.46 16.33 -4.94
CA ASP A 245 -9.75 17.47 -5.48
C ASP A 245 -8.71 16.97 -6.52
N PRO A 246 -9.10 16.87 -7.81
CA PRO A 246 -8.21 16.37 -8.86
C PRO A 246 -6.96 17.24 -9.05
N ALA A 247 -7.03 18.54 -8.75
CA ALA A 247 -5.90 19.44 -8.88
C ALA A 247 -4.85 19.17 -7.79
N ALA A 248 -5.30 19.00 -6.53
CA ALA A 248 -4.41 18.62 -5.44
C ALA A 248 -3.83 17.20 -5.62
N ALA A 249 -4.65 16.25 -6.11
CA ALA A 249 -4.24 14.89 -6.43
C ALA A 249 -3.17 14.85 -7.52
N GLY A 250 -3.39 15.58 -8.63
CA GLY A 250 -2.40 15.72 -9.71
C GLY A 250 -1.12 16.41 -9.25
N ALA A 251 -1.23 17.47 -8.44
CA ALA A 251 -0.05 18.14 -7.90
C ALA A 251 0.80 17.21 -7.01
N PHE A 252 0.18 16.31 -6.23
CA PHE A 252 0.90 15.30 -5.45
C PHE A 252 1.59 14.28 -6.35
N LEU A 253 0.90 13.76 -7.36
CA LEU A 253 1.51 12.87 -8.35
C LEU A 253 2.71 13.52 -9.04
N ASP A 254 2.59 14.76 -9.49
CA ASP A 254 3.68 15.51 -10.12
C ASP A 254 4.86 15.74 -9.17
N PHE A 255 4.60 15.93 -7.88
CA PHE A 255 5.67 16.03 -6.88
C PHE A 255 6.45 14.73 -6.73
N VAL A 256 5.77 13.58 -6.67
CA VAL A 256 6.42 12.26 -6.61
C VAL A 256 7.24 11.99 -7.88
N LEU A 257 6.73 12.40 -9.05
CA LEU A 257 7.43 12.26 -10.33
C LEU A 257 8.53 13.32 -10.55
N GLY A 258 8.56 14.37 -9.74
CA GLY A 258 9.54 15.44 -9.80
C GLY A 258 10.93 15.03 -9.31
N ALA A 259 11.91 15.92 -9.43
CA ALA A 259 13.31 15.64 -9.09
C ALA A 259 13.49 15.20 -7.62
N GLU A 260 12.79 15.85 -6.69
CA GLU A 260 12.83 15.49 -5.27
C GLU A 260 12.23 14.11 -5.02
N GLY A 261 11.06 13.83 -5.59
CA GLY A 261 10.40 12.55 -5.41
C GLY A 261 11.17 11.39 -6.04
N ARG A 262 11.69 11.57 -7.26
CA ARG A 262 12.60 10.62 -7.92
C ARG A 262 13.86 10.34 -7.10
N ALA A 263 14.42 11.35 -6.43
CA ALA A 263 15.57 11.16 -5.55
C ALA A 263 15.22 10.35 -4.30
N VAL A 264 14.00 10.49 -3.74
CA VAL A 264 13.52 9.61 -2.66
C VAL A 264 13.40 8.17 -3.17
N LEU A 265 12.74 7.95 -4.31
CA LEU A 265 12.57 6.62 -4.90
C LEU A 265 13.91 5.92 -5.13
N ASP A 266 14.89 6.62 -5.71
CA ASP A 266 16.25 6.09 -5.95
C ASP A 266 16.96 5.68 -4.64
N ARG A 267 16.84 6.47 -3.56
CA ARG A 267 17.41 6.12 -2.24
C ARG A 267 16.83 4.83 -1.66
N TYR A 268 15.57 4.53 -1.98
CA TYR A 268 14.91 3.28 -1.60
C TYR A 268 15.12 2.16 -2.65
N GLY A 269 16.02 2.32 -3.61
CA GLY A 269 16.42 1.25 -4.53
C GLY A 269 15.39 0.94 -5.62
N PHE A 270 14.45 1.85 -5.88
CA PHE A 270 13.65 1.80 -7.10
C PHE A 270 14.51 2.21 -8.30
N LEU A 271 14.40 1.50 -9.42
CA LEU A 271 14.93 2.01 -10.68
C LEU A 271 13.93 3.01 -11.24
N LEU A 272 14.41 4.07 -11.87
CA LEU A 272 13.54 5.09 -12.45
C LEU A 272 13.27 4.76 -13.93
N PRO A 273 12.03 4.96 -14.43
CA PRO A 273 11.75 4.85 -15.86
C PRO A 273 12.61 5.83 -16.65
N ASP A 274 13.00 5.41 -17.86
CA ASP A 274 13.69 6.26 -18.82
C ASP A 274 12.87 7.54 -19.07
N ALA A 275 13.56 8.68 -19.16
CA ALA A 275 12.95 9.99 -19.36
C ALA A 275 12.58 10.25 -20.82
#